data_AF-A0A1A7PS73-F1
#
_entry.id   AF-A0A1A7PS73-F1
#
_cell.length_a   1.000
_cell.length_b   1.000
_cell.length_c   1.000
_cell.angle_alpha   90.00
_cell.angle_beta   90.00
_cell.angle_gamma   90.00
#
_symmetry.space_group_name_H-M   'P 1'
#
loop_
_entity.id
_entity.type
_entity.pdbx_description
1 polymer ?
#
loop_
_entity_poly.entity_id
_entity_poly.type
_entity_poly.pdbx_seq_one_letter_code
_entity_poly.pdbx_strand_id
1 'polypeptide(L)'
;MKKLILSLSLLGVAMSASAADLAPSCKKYFEEYEGMLKAMPQAQADAYKQQYEAAKQQFAALPTSAQDQSCTQALEQLKQSKAAMGIK
;
A
#
# COMPACT_ATOMS: atom_id res chain seq x y z
N MET A 1 16.68 -33.79 -18.40
CA MET A 1 15.48 -33.19 -19.01
C MET A 1 15.41 -31.72 -18.62
N LYS A 2 14.74 -30.95 -19.47
CA LYS A 2 14.58 -29.50 -19.47
C LYS A 2 14.23 -28.88 -18.10
N LYS A 3 14.94 -27.77 -17.80
CA LYS A 3 14.42 -26.51 -17.23
C LYS A 3 13.91 -26.58 -15.78
N LEU A 4 14.61 -25.87 -14.89
CA LEU A 4 14.03 -24.82 -14.06
C LEU A 4 15.18 -24.13 -13.31
N ILE A 5 15.94 -23.32 -14.06
CA ILE A 5 16.69 -22.23 -13.45
C ILE A 5 15.62 -21.21 -13.06
N LEU A 6 15.11 -21.30 -11.83
CA LEU A 6 14.37 -20.20 -11.22
C LEU A 6 15.39 -19.13 -10.86
N SER A 7 15.83 -18.42 -11.89
CA SER A 7 16.51 -17.13 -11.77
C SER A 7 15.52 -16.20 -11.08
N LEU A 8 15.59 -16.16 -9.75
CA LEU A 8 15.05 -15.06 -8.97
C LEU A 8 15.96 -13.86 -9.26
N SER A 9 15.81 -13.31 -10.46
CA SER A 9 16.36 -12.00 -10.78
C SER A 9 15.70 -11.03 -9.81
N LEU A 10 16.40 -10.75 -8.71
CA LEU A 10 16.29 -9.48 -8.02
C LEU A 10 16.50 -8.42 -9.10
N LEU A 11 15.38 -7.92 -9.64
CA LEU A 11 15.37 -6.65 -10.32
C LEU A 11 15.76 -5.64 -9.25
N GLY A 12 17.05 -5.33 -9.22
CA GLY A 12 17.58 -4.16 -8.56
C GLY A 12 16.89 -2.95 -9.18
N VAL A 13 15.76 -2.58 -8.61
CA VAL A 13 15.19 -1.25 -8.77
C VAL A 13 16.11 -0.32 -7.98
N ALA A 14 17.15 0.16 -8.66
CA ALA A 14 17.80 1.41 -8.31
C ALA A 14 16.76 2.52 -8.51
N MET A 15 15.89 2.72 -7.51
CA MET A 15 14.96 3.83 -7.49
C MET A 15 15.64 4.96 -6.75
N SER A 16 16.19 5.88 -7.54
CA SER A 16 16.59 7.21 -7.09
C SER A 16 15.47 7.80 -6.25
N ALA A 17 15.82 8.22 -5.03
CA ALA A 17 14.94 8.94 -4.12
C ALA A 17 14.43 10.22 -4.78
N SER A 18 13.33 10.12 -5.51
CA SER A 18 12.49 11.25 -5.83
C SER A 18 11.36 11.19 -4.84
N ALA A 19 11.27 12.20 -3.97
CA ALA A 19 10.05 12.50 -3.25
C ALA A 19 8.99 12.94 -4.28
N ALA A 20 8.57 12.02 -5.14
CA ALA A 20 7.48 12.24 -6.06
C ALA A 20 6.22 12.30 -5.21
N ASP A 21 5.48 13.41 -5.33
CA ASP A 21 4.13 13.53 -4.80
C ASP A 21 3.36 12.24 -5.11
N LEU A 22 2.85 11.60 -4.04
CA LEU A 22 2.00 10.42 -4.18
C LEU A 22 0.86 10.72 -5.17
N ALA A 23 0.55 9.75 -6.01
CA ALA A 23 -0.58 9.87 -6.92
C ALA A 23 -1.88 10.16 -6.14
N PRO A 24 -2.85 10.89 -6.71
CA PRO A 24 -4.06 11.31 -5.99
C PRO A 24 -4.84 10.14 -5.37
N SER A 25 -4.88 8.98 -6.05
CA SER A 25 -5.51 7.77 -5.52
C SER A 25 -4.81 7.22 -4.27
N CYS A 26 -3.48 7.32 -4.19
CA CYS A 26 -2.70 6.94 -3.02
C CYS A 26 -2.93 7.88 -1.85
N LYS A 27 -2.99 9.20 -2.10
CA LYS A 27 -3.33 10.19 -1.06
C LYS A 27 -4.68 9.83 -0.43
N LYS A 28 -5.70 9.58 -1.26
CA LYS A 28 -7.02 9.15 -0.80
C LYS A 28 -7.00 7.81 -0.05
N TYR A 29 -6.24 6.82 -0.56
CA TYR A 29 -6.11 5.52 0.11
C TYR A 29 -5.55 5.65 1.52
N PHE A 30 -4.46 6.41 1.69
CA PHE A 30 -3.84 6.57 3.00
C PHE A 30 -4.71 7.38 3.96
N GLU A 31 -5.38 8.43 3.49
CA GLU A 31 -6.35 9.17 4.30
C GLU A 31 -7.48 8.27 4.79
N GLU A 32 -8.05 7.45 3.90
CA GLU A 32 -9.10 6.50 4.25
C GLU A 32 -8.62 5.41 5.21
N TYR A 33 -7.36 4.98 5.09
CA TYR A 33 -6.75 4.00 5.98
C TYR A 33 -6.49 4.62 7.36
N GLU A 34 -5.98 5.85 7.44
CA GLU A 34 -5.83 6.57 8.71
C GLU A 34 -7.17 6.81 9.40
N GLY A 35 -8.22 7.10 8.63
CA GLY A 35 -9.59 7.18 9.15
C GLY A 35 -10.03 5.86 9.80
N MET A 36 -9.73 4.73 9.15
CA MET A 36 -9.98 3.39 9.72
C MET A 36 -9.18 3.17 11.01
N LEU A 37 -7.88 3.49 11.02
CA LEU A 37 -7.04 3.35 12.22
C LEU A 37 -7.59 4.14 13.41
N LYS A 38 -8.08 5.36 13.17
CA LYS A 38 -8.68 6.21 14.20
C LYS A 38 -10.02 5.69 14.71
N ALA A 39 -10.75 4.90 13.92
CA ALA A 39 -12.02 4.31 14.30
C ALA A 39 -11.87 3.02 15.14
N MET A 40 -10.66 2.48 15.26
CA MET A 40 -10.37 1.24 15.99
C MET A 40 -9.73 1.52 17.35
N PRO A 41 -9.80 0.56 18.31
CA PRO A 41 -9.03 0.64 19.55
C PRO A 41 -7.52 0.72 19.28
N GLN A 42 -6.80 1.54 20.05
CA GLN A 42 -5.37 1.83 19.85
C GLN A 42 -4.51 0.56 19.70
N ALA A 43 -4.74 -0.46 20.52
CA ALA A 43 -4.00 -1.72 20.47
C ALA A 43 -4.15 -2.46 19.13
N GLN A 44 -5.32 -2.37 18.47
CA GLN A 44 -5.50 -2.89 17.12
C GLN A 44 -4.88 -1.94 16.10
N ALA A 45 -5.11 -0.63 16.25
CA ALA A 45 -4.56 0.38 15.34
C ALA A 45 -3.03 0.29 15.24
N ASP A 46 -2.33 0.06 16.35
CA ASP A 46 -0.87 -0.08 16.39
C ASP A 46 -0.36 -1.29 15.59
N ALA A 47 -1.10 -2.40 15.61
CA ALA A 47 -0.78 -3.58 14.81
C ALA A 47 -0.87 -3.30 13.30
N TYR A 48 -1.84 -2.48 12.87
CA TYR A 48 -2.00 -2.07 11.48
C TYR A 48 -1.09 -0.90 11.09
N LYS A 49 -0.66 -0.07 12.04
CA LYS A 49 0.18 1.10 11.80
C LYS A 49 1.53 0.74 11.20
N GLN A 50 2.15 -0.36 11.63
CA GLN A 50 3.40 -0.82 11.03
C GLN A 50 3.22 -1.21 9.55
N GLN A 51 2.11 -1.87 9.22
CA GLN A 51 1.80 -2.22 7.83
C GLN A 51 1.50 -0.98 6.98
N TYR A 52 0.80 0.00 7.56
CA TYR A 52 0.52 1.29 6.92
C TYR A 52 1.80 2.05 6.55
N GLU A 53 2.75 2.19 7.48
CA GLU A 53 4.01 2.87 7.20
C GLU A 53 4.87 2.13 6.16
N ALA A 54 4.90 0.80 6.22
CA ALA A 54 5.57 -0.02 5.20
C ALA A 54 4.92 0.17 3.82
N ALA A 55 3.58 0.18 3.75
CA ALA A 55 2.85 0.41 2.51
C ALA A 55 3.15 1.80 1.93
N LYS A 56 3.22 2.86 2.76
CA LYS A 56 3.61 4.20 2.29
C LYS A 56 4.98 4.22 1.62
N GLN A 57 5.96 3.58 2.24
CA GLN A 57 7.30 3.50 1.67
C GLN A 57 7.31 2.70 0.36
N GLN A 58 6.58 1.58 0.32
CA GLN A 58 6.48 0.76 -0.89
C GLN A 58 5.81 1.51 -2.04
N PHE A 59 4.67 2.17 -1.79
CA PHE A 59 3.97 2.94 -2.82
C PHE A 59 4.78 4.17 -3.27
N ALA A 60 5.44 4.88 -2.36
CA ALA A 60 6.30 6.00 -2.72
C ALA A 60 7.49 5.59 -3.60
N ALA A 61 7.96 4.35 -3.50
CA ALA A 61 9.02 3.80 -4.34
C ALA A 61 8.53 3.36 -5.73
N LEU A 62 7.23 3.39 -6.02
CA LEU A 62 6.68 3.05 -7.33
C LEU A 62 6.65 4.28 -8.26
N PRO A 63 6.77 4.10 -9.58
CA PRO A 63 6.45 5.14 -10.56
C PRO A 63 4.99 5.58 -10.43
N THR A 64 4.69 6.85 -10.72
CA THR A 64 3.35 7.45 -10.53
C THR A 64 2.22 6.66 -11.21
N SER A 65 2.46 6.09 -12.40
CA SER A 65 1.45 5.26 -13.10
C SER A 65 1.15 3.95 -12.36
N ALA A 66 2.17 3.33 -11.77
CA ALA A 66 2.02 2.12 -10.96
C ALA A 66 1.40 2.45 -9.59
N GLN A 67 1.76 3.58 -8.99
CA GLN A 67 1.11 4.10 -7.79
C GLN A 67 -0.40 4.20 -7.99
N ASP A 68 -0.86 4.84 -9.07
CA ASP A 68 -2.29 5.08 -9.27
C ASP A 68 -3.10 3.78 -9.39
N GLN A 69 -2.57 2.81 -10.14
CA GLN A 69 -3.21 1.51 -10.29
C GLN A 69 -3.23 0.75 -8.95
N SER A 70 -2.09 0.66 -8.27
CA SER A 70 -2.00 -0.13 -7.05
C SER A 70 -2.79 0.48 -5.89
N CYS A 71 -2.80 1.80 -5.76
CA CYS A 71 -3.59 2.49 -4.74
C CYS A 71 -5.09 2.46 -5.02
N THR A 72 -5.51 2.48 -6.29
CA THR A 72 -6.92 2.25 -6.65
C THR A 72 -7.40 0.87 -6.19
N GLN A 73 -6.60 -0.17 -6.46
CA GLN A 73 -6.90 -1.53 -6.01
C GLN A 73 -6.89 -1.63 -4.47
N ALA A 74 -5.91 -1.01 -3.82
CA ALA A 74 -5.81 -0.99 -2.36
C ALA A 74 -7.00 -0.26 -1.71
N LEU A 75 -7.49 0.82 -2.33
CA LEU A 75 -8.69 1.55 -1.88
C LEU A 75 -9.94 0.67 -1.95
N GLU A 76 -10.10 -0.12 -3.01
CA GLU A 76 -11.24 -1.03 -3.14
C GLU A 76 -11.18 -2.16 -2.09
N GLN A 77 -10.01 -2.76 -1.91
CA GLN A 77 -9.77 -3.74 -0.85
C GLN A 77 -10.05 -3.17 0.55
N LEU A 78 -9.62 -1.93 0.80
CA LEU A 78 -9.87 -1.24 2.05
C LEU A 78 -11.37 -1.04 2.31
N LYS A 79 -12.14 -0.64 1.28
CA LYS A 79 -13.59 -0.50 1.40
C LYS A 79 -14.27 -1.83 1.74
N GLN A 80 -13.85 -2.92 1.09
CA GLN A 80 -14.36 -4.25 1.38
C GLN A 80 -14.00 -4.69 2.82
N SER A 81 -12.76 -4.42 3.24
CA SER A 81 -12.29 -4.72 4.59
C SER A 81 -13.06 -3.92 5.65
N LYS A 82 -13.25 -2.61 5.45
CA LYS A 82 -14.08 -1.75 6.29
C LYS A 82 -15.51 -2.29 6.43
N ALA A 83 -16.14 -2.65 5.30
CA ALA A 83 -17.48 -3.22 5.29
C ALA A 83 -17.55 -4.54 6.08
N ALA A 84 -16.55 -5.42 5.94
CA ALA A 84 -16.47 -6.68 6.68
C ALA A 84 -16.27 -6.47 8.20
N MET A 85 -15.54 -5.42 8.59
CA MET A 85 -15.31 -5.04 9.99
C MET A 85 -16.46 -4.20 10.57
N GLY A 86 -17.48 -3.85 9.79
CA GLY A 86 -18.57 -2.97 10.22
C GLY A 86 -18.14 -1.52 10.44
N ILE A 87 -16.97 -1.12 9.94
CA ILE A 87 -16.46 0.25 9.99
C ILE A 87 -17.09 1.01 8.81
N LYS A 88 -17.90 2.02 9.12
CA LYS A 88 -18.56 2.87 8.13
C LYS A 88 -17.68 4.03 7.70
#